data_AF-A0A0J9TTX9-F1
#
_entry.id   AF-A0A0J9TTX9-F1
#
_cell.length_a   1.000
_cell.length_b   1.000
_cell.length_c   1.000
_cell.angle_alpha   90.00
_cell.angle_beta   90.00
_cell.angle_gamma   90.00
#
_symmetry.space_group_name_H-M   'P 1'
#
loop_
_entity.id
_entity.type
_entity.pdbx_description
1 polymer ?
#
loop_
_entity_poly.entity_id
_entity_poly.type
_entity_poly.pdbx_seq_one_letter_code
_entity_poly.pdbx_strand_id
1 'polypeptide(L)'
;MGDQYSSSNSINMDDSTVTLIKNKNPKASAYGAQKGNSNIKNDHENDSASEIMSTIGSESISEESINQDNSADSKNEEQITGKIISDLVNSLGETVKISEMTHIFNLMMALERKKYDNLENDIILYADEAAKKQTATERYKTLEWIRVQYSLMGSVINFEKNAYKTLRYLIKSETQSRAEFINLIKCARNSWNSLRKDKEYMAKEHIAKSMKKFNKKKKYYVYS
;
A
#
# COMPACT_ATOMS: atom_id res chain seq x y z
N MET A 1 -51.51 -2.58 -40.89
CA MET A 1 -50.59 -3.63 -40.41
C MET A 1 -49.73 -4.02 -41.58
N GLY A 2 -48.43 -3.72 -41.51
CA GLY A 2 -47.46 -4.02 -42.55
C GLY A 2 -46.10 -3.51 -42.11
N ASP A 3 -45.13 -4.44 -42.05
CA ASP A 3 -43.74 -4.36 -42.53
C ASP A 3 -42.84 -3.23 -41.97
N GLN A 4 -41.54 -3.38 -41.66
CA GLN A 4 -40.51 -4.36 -41.95
C GLN A 4 -39.15 -3.81 -41.38
N TYR A 5 -38.11 -4.66 -41.34
CA TYR A 5 -36.66 -4.35 -41.32
C TYR A 5 -36.02 -3.69 -40.08
N SER A 6 -35.21 -4.44 -39.32
CA SER A 6 -33.74 -4.66 -39.45
C SER A 6 -32.90 -3.65 -38.65
N SER A 7 -32.21 -4.15 -37.61
CA SER A 7 -30.76 -4.36 -37.56
C SER A 7 -29.96 -3.05 -37.47
N SER A 8 -29.17 -2.90 -36.41
CA SER A 8 -27.69 -2.95 -36.49
C SER A 8 -27.01 -2.36 -35.24
N ASN A 9 -25.82 -2.91 -34.97
CA ASN A 9 -24.66 -2.26 -34.34
C ASN A 9 -24.58 -2.18 -32.81
N SER A 10 -24.22 -3.31 -32.20
CA SER A 10 -23.33 -3.31 -31.04
C SER A 10 -21.91 -2.90 -31.48
N ILE A 11 -21.58 -1.63 -31.34
CA ILE A 11 -20.21 -1.13 -31.49
C ILE A 11 -19.46 -1.40 -30.19
N ASN A 12 -18.46 -2.27 -30.30
CA ASN A 12 -17.37 -2.43 -29.34
C ASN A 12 -16.74 -1.06 -29.05
N MET A 13 -16.67 -0.69 -27.78
CA MET A 13 -15.70 0.30 -27.32
C MET A 13 -14.75 -0.41 -26.36
N ASP A 14 -13.54 -0.63 -26.86
CA ASP A 14 -12.35 -0.99 -26.10
C ASP A 14 -12.22 -0.09 -24.87
N ASP A 15 -12.29 -0.70 -23.69
CA ASP A 15 -11.96 -0.07 -22.42
C ASP A 15 -10.44 0.02 -22.34
N SER A 16 -9.90 1.16 -22.77
CA SER A 16 -8.48 1.49 -22.67
C SER A 16 -8.01 1.37 -21.23
N THR A 17 -7.16 0.38 -21.02
CA THR A 17 -6.48 0.08 -19.77
C THR A 17 -5.64 1.26 -19.31
N VAL A 18 -6.08 1.95 -18.26
CA VAL A 18 -5.24 2.91 -17.52
C VAL A 18 -4.16 2.11 -16.79
N THR A 19 -2.99 2.05 -17.39
CA THR A 19 -1.77 1.48 -16.81
C THR A 19 -1.25 2.41 -15.72
N LEU A 20 -1.54 2.08 -14.47
CA LEU A 20 -0.82 2.64 -13.32
C LEU A 20 0.61 2.08 -13.34
N ILE A 21 1.56 2.91 -13.78
CA ILE A 21 3.00 2.65 -13.65
C ILE A 21 3.33 2.59 -12.15
N LYS A 22 3.37 1.38 -11.59
CA LYS A 22 4.02 1.10 -10.32
C LYS A 22 5.52 0.95 -10.58
N ASN A 23 6.26 2.03 -10.42
CA ASN A 23 7.71 1.91 -10.26
C ASN A 23 8.01 1.68 -8.78
N LYS A 24 8.00 0.40 -8.37
CA LYS A 24 8.68 -0.05 -7.15
C LYS A 24 9.49 -1.28 -7.51
N ASN A 25 10.79 -1.04 -7.62
CA ASN A 25 11.84 -2.02 -7.82
C ASN A 25 11.77 -3.09 -6.69
N PRO A 26 11.39 -4.34 -6.97
CA PRO A 26 11.51 -5.40 -5.97
C PRO A 26 12.94 -5.93 -6.03
N LYS A 27 13.76 -5.62 -5.02
CA LYS A 27 15.00 -6.36 -4.77
C LYS A 27 14.64 -7.84 -4.60
N ALA A 28 14.91 -8.64 -5.63
CA ALA A 28 14.86 -10.08 -5.57
C ALA A 28 15.95 -10.57 -4.60
N SER A 29 15.53 -11.07 -3.44
CA SER A 29 16.38 -11.93 -2.62
C SER A 29 16.07 -13.37 -3.05
N ALA A 30 16.97 -13.92 -3.87
CA ALA A 30 16.95 -15.32 -4.26
C ALA A 30 17.48 -16.17 -3.09
N TYR A 31 16.62 -16.99 -2.49
CA TYR A 31 17.05 -18.18 -1.76
C TYR A 31 16.46 -19.40 -2.44
N GLY A 32 17.35 -20.16 -3.07
CA GLY A 32 17.06 -21.33 -3.87
C GLY A 32 16.57 -22.52 -3.04
N ALA A 33 15.73 -23.33 -3.66
CA ALA A 33 15.44 -24.69 -3.24
C ALA A 33 15.70 -25.60 -4.46
N GLN A 34 16.77 -26.40 -4.38
CA GLN A 34 17.08 -27.47 -5.33
C GLN A 34 16.10 -28.64 -5.19
N LYS A 35 15.64 -29.13 -6.34
CA LYS A 35 15.08 -30.46 -6.64
C LYS A 35 15.10 -30.55 -8.17
N GLY A 36 15.67 -31.52 -8.88
CA GLY A 36 16.32 -32.79 -8.63
C GLY A 36 16.30 -33.53 -9.98
N ASN A 37 17.39 -34.24 -10.32
CA ASN A 37 17.59 -35.12 -11.50
C ASN A 37 17.57 -34.46 -12.90
N SER A 38 18.52 -34.71 -13.80
CA SER A 38 18.99 -36.05 -14.22
C SER A 38 20.36 -36.03 -14.94
N ASN A 39 21.00 -37.20 -14.88
CA ASN A 39 21.96 -37.82 -15.81
C ASN A 39 23.39 -37.27 -15.98
N ILE A 40 24.29 -37.98 -15.29
CA ILE A 40 25.72 -38.17 -15.54
C ILE A 40 25.97 -38.77 -16.93
N LYS A 41 26.88 -38.17 -17.69
CA LYS A 41 27.87 -38.88 -18.52
C LYS A 41 29.20 -38.12 -18.44
N ASN A 42 30.22 -38.83 -17.96
CA ASN A 42 31.62 -38.41 -17.97
C ASN A 42 32.21 -38.65 -19.37
N ASP A 43 33.17 -37.83 -19.79
CA ASP A 43 34.58 -38.23 -19.97
C ASP A 43 35.40 -37.13 -20.69
N HIS A 44 36.60 -36.87 -20.14
CA HIS A 44 37.87 -36.45 -20.81
C HIS A 44 37.88 -35.13 -21.64
N GLU A 45 38.79 -34.15 -21.53
CA GLU A 45 40.24 -34.11 -21.26
C GLU A 45 40.72 -32.73 -20.73
N ASN A 46 41.86 -32.78 -20.03
CA ASN A 46 42.84 -31.75 -19.65
C ASN A 46 42.86 -30.43 -20.46
N ASP A 47 43.05 -29.28 -19.79
CA ASP A 47 44.42 -28.76 -19.62
C ASP A 47 44.53 -27.56 -18.65
N SER A 48 45.45 -27.74 -17.70
CA SER A 48 46.42 -26.79 -17.14
C SER A 48 45.98 -25.44 -16.51
N ALA A 49 46.31 -25.36 -15.22
CA ALA A 49 46.21 -24.24 -14.30
C ALA A 49 47.22 -23.11 -14.58
N SER A 50 46.85 -21.88 -14.20
CA SER A 50 47.81 -20.96 -13.57
C SER A 50 47.11 -20.07 -12.54
N GLU A 51 47.69 -20.08 -11.36
CA GLU A 51 47.33 -19.34 -10.15
C GLU A 51 47.45 -17.83 -10.36
N ILE A 52 46.47 -17.06 -9.86
CA ILE A 52 46.74 -15.69 -9.40
C ILE A 52 46.22 -15.56 -7.98
N MET A 53 47.21 -15.36 -7.11
CA MET A 53 47.16 -15.30 -5.66
C MET A 53 46.70 -13.91 -5.17
N SER A 54 45.71 -13.92 -4.29
CA SER A 54 45.50 -13.02 -3.13
C SER A 54 46.11 -11.61 -3.12
N THR A 55 45.23 -10.60 -2.99
CA THR A 55 45.48 -9.41 -2.15
C THR A 55 44.18 -8.94 -1.47
N ILE A 56 44.08 -9.27 -0.18
CA ILE A 56 43.79 -8.42 1.00
C ILE A 56 42.89 -7.20 0.79
N GLY A 57 41.82 -7.11 1.61
CA GLY A 57 41.17 -5.83 1.91
C GLY A 57 39.71 -5.95 2.36
N SER A 58 39.47 -6.64 3.47
CA SER A 58 38.18 -6.68 4.16
C SER A 58 37.80 -5.29 4.68
N GLU A 59 37.10 -4.51 3.85
CA GLU A 59 36.49 -3.25 4.28
C GLU A 59 35.15 -3.58 4.96
N SER A 60 35.19 -3.50 6.29
CA SER A 60 34.02 -3.64 7.16
C SER A 60 33.15 -2.40 6.97
N ILE A 61 32.19 -2.50 6.05
CA ILE A 61 31.11 -1.52 5.97
C ILE A 61 30.24 -1.74 7.21
N SER A 62 30.52 -0.97 8.26
CA SER A 62 29.58 -0.78 9.36
C SER A 62 28.27 -0.28 8.78
N GLU A 63 27.25 -1.13 8.79
CA GLU A 63 25.85 -0.73 8.62
C GLU A 63 25.45 0.10 9.85
N GLU A 64 25.90 1.34 9.87
CA GLU A 64 25.34 2.35 10.74
C GLU A 64 23.92 2.61 10.24
N SER A 65 22.96 2.12 11.01
CA SER A 65 21.54 2.32 10.78
C SER A 65 21.25 3.82 10.80
N ILE A 66 21.19 4.42 9.61
CA ILE A 66 20.62 5.75 9.41
C ILE A 66 19.11 5.61 9.61
N ASN A 67 18.71 5.55 10.89
CA ASN A 67 17.36 5.91 11.32
C ASN A 67 17.27 7.44 11.25
N GLN A 68 17.27 7.97 10.03
CA GLN A 68 16.96 9.37 9.82
C GLN A 68 15.47 9.53 10.11
N ASP A 69 15.16 10.25 11.19
CA ASP A 69 13.81 10.52 11.67
C ASP A 69 13.08 11.43 10.66
N ASN A 70 12.57 10.81 9.59
CA ASN A 70 11.78 11.45 8.54
C ASN A 70 10.37 11.86 9.03
N SER A 71 10.05 11.66 10.33
CA SER A 71 8.74 11.99 10.90
C SER A 71 8.47 13.50 10.90
N ALA A 72 9.49 14.30 11.20
CA ALA A 72 9.36 15.76 11.26
C ALA A 72 9.07 16.37 9.88
N ASP A 73 9.76 15.88 8.85
CA ASP A 73 9.62 16.38 7.48
C ASP A 73 8.27 15.96 6.87
N SER A 74 7.83 14.71 7.10
CA SER A 74 6.51 14.24 6.69
C SER A 74 5.37 15.07 7.30
N LYS A 75 5.46 15.39 8.61
CA LYS A 75 4.43 16.18 9.30
C LYS A 75 4.37 17.62 8.79
N ASN A 76 5.52 18.21 8.46
CA ASN A 76 5.59 19.55 7.87
C ASN A 76 4.93 19.58 6.48
N GLU A 77 5.27 18.61 5.64
CA GLU A 77 4.66 18.47 4.30
C GLU A 77 3.14 18.29 4.38
N GLU A 78 2.65 17.46 5.30
CA GLU A 78 1.20 17.28 5.51
C GLU A 78 0.49 18.58 5.91
N GLN A 79 1.11 19.40 6.75
CA GLN A 79 0.56 20.71 7.15
C GLN A 79 0.54 21.68 5.97
N ILE A 80 1.62 21.74 5.20
CA ILE A 80 1.72 22.60 4.02
C ILE A 80 0.67 22.20 2.99
N THR A 81 0.59 20.92 2.62
CA THR A 81 -0.43 20.42 1.67
C THR A 81 -1.84 20.65 2.20
N GLY A 82 -2.06 20.42 3.50
CA GLY A 82 -3.34 20.69 4.15
C GLY A 82 -3.77 22.16 4.01
N LYS A 83 -2.82 23.09 4.21
CA LYS A 83 -3.05 24.53 4.03
C LYS A 83 -3.36 24.88 2.58
N ILE A 84 -2.58 24.36 1.63
CA ILE A 84 -2.82 24.55 0.19
C ILE A 84 -4.24 24.12 -0.20
N ILE A 85 -4.69 22.95 0.26
CA ILE A 85 -6.06 22.47 -0.01
C ILE A 85 -7.10 23.42 0.58
N SER A 86 -6.90 23.88 1.82
CA SER A 86 -7.82 24.83 2.46
C SER A 86 -7.91 26.15 1.69
N ASP A 87 -6.77 26.68 1.25
CA ASP A 87 -6.70 27.92 0.48
C ASP A 87 -7.42 27.77 -0.88
N LEU A 88 -7.19 26.66 -1.59
CA LEU A 88 -7.87 26.34 -2.84
C LEU A 88 -9.40 26.22 -2.67
N VAL A 89 -9.87 25.60 -1.59
CA VAL A 89 -11.30 25.47 -1.29
C VAL A 89 -11.92 26.84 -0.95
N ASN A 90 -11.18 27.70 -0.25
CA ASN A 90 -11.62 29.02 0.12
C ASN A 90 -11.71 29.97 -1.08
N SER A 91 -10.85 29.79 -2.09
CA SER A 91 -10.86 30.59 -3.32
C SER A 91 -11.92 30.18 -4.34
N LEU A 92 -12.68 29.10 -4.10
CA LEU A 92 -13.71 28.65 -5.03
C LEU A 92 -14.85 29.66 -5.16
N GLY A 93 -15.29 29.89 -6.39
CA GLY A 93 -16.54 30.59 -6.70
C GLY A 93 -17.77 29.75 -6.36
N GLU A 94 -18.96 30.34 -6.46
CA GLU A 94 -20.24 29.68 -6.12
C GLU A 94 -20.52 28.44 -6.98
N THR A 95 -20.21 28.54 -8.27
CA THR A 95 -20.12 27.40 -9.21
C THR A 95 -18.65 27.01 -9.36
N VAL A 96 -18.35 25.74 -9.12
CA VAL A 96 -16.98 25.22 -9.14
C VAL A 96 -16.72 24.47 -10.44
N LYS A 97 -15.61 24.79 -11.12
CA LYS A 97 -15.26 24.08 -12.36
C LYS A 97 -14.89 22.64 -12.06
N ILE A 98 -15.24 21.73 -12.97
CA ILE A 98 -14.88 20.29 -12.87
C ILE A 98 -13.37 20.10 -12.67
N SER A 99 -12.54 20.91 -13.34
CA SER A 99 -11.08 20.87 -13.20
C SER A 99 -10.63 21.21 -11.78
N GLU A 100 -11.22 22.23 -11.15
CA GLU A 100 -10.95 22.65 -9.78
C GLU A 100 -11.39 21.56 -8.79
N MET A 101 -12.61 21.01 -8.97
CA MET A 101 -13.10 19.92 -8.14
C MET A 101 -12.15 18.72 -8.17
N THR A 102 -11.77 18.30 -9.38
CA THR A 102 -10.91 17.14 -9.59
C THR A 102 -9.52 17.37 -8.99
N HIS A 103 -8.95 18.55 -9.21
CA HIS A 103 -7.63 18.91 -8.69
C HIS A 103 -7.60 18.89 -7.16
N ILE A 104 -8.52 19.60 -6.52
CA ILE A 104 -8.62 19.69 -5.06
C ILE A 104 -8.88 18.30 -4.46
N PHE A 105 -9.78 17.52 -5.06
CA PHE A 105 -10.10 16.19 -4.58
C PHE A 105 -8.90 15.25 -4.66
N ASN A 106 -8.14 15.28 -5.77
CA ASN A 106 -6.93 14.47 -5.92
C ASN A 106 -5.86 14.83 -4.88
N LEU A 107 -5.64 16.12 -4.62
CA LEU A 107 -4.71 16.57 -3.58
C LEU A 107 -5.14 16.06 -2.20
N MET A 108 -6.44 16.15 -1.88
CA MET A 108 -6.98 15.64 -0.61
C MET A 108 -6.82 14.13 -0.51
N MET A 109 -7.14 13.38 -1.55
CA MET A 109 -7.00 11.92 -1.57
C MET A 109 -5.54 11.49 -1.40
N ALA A 110 -4.59 12.17 -2.07
CA ALA A 110 -3.17 11.89 -1.94
C ALA A 110 -2.66 12.16 -0.51
N LEU A 111 -3.05 13.28 0.09
CA LEU A 111 -2.70 13.61 1.47
C LEU A 111 -3.23 12.57 2.46
N GLU A 112 -4.51 12.18 2.32
CA GLU A 112 -5.11 11.18 3.19
C GLU A 112 -4.54 9.77 2.96
N ARG A 113 -4.14 9.45 1.73
CA ARG A 113 -3.43 8.21 1.42
C ARG A 113 -2.06 8.15 2.09
N LYS A 114 -1.29 9.24 2.07
CA LYS A 114 -0.01 9.33 2.78
C LYS A 114 -0.16 9.05 4.28
N LYS A 115 -1.20 9.61 4.92
CA LYS A 115 -1.53 9.32 6.33
C LYS A 115 -1.88 7.85 6.56
N TYR A 116 -2.55 7.21 5.60
CA TYR A 116 -2.87 5.79 5.68
C TYR A 116 -1.61 4.92 5.53
N ASP A 117 -0.69 5.29 4.64
CA ASP A 117 0.59 4.60 4.49
C ASP A 117 1.45 4.75 5.76
N ASN A 118 1.41 5.92 6.42
CA ASN A 118 2.04 6.12 7.74
C ASN A 118 1.44 5.19 8.82
N LEU A 119 0.11 5.00 8.82
CA LEU A 119 -0.54 4.02 9.68
C LEU A 119 -0.03 2.58 9.42
N GLU A 120 0.19 2.19 8.16
CA GLU A 120 0.75 0.87 7.86
C GLU A 120 2.14 0.69 8.49
N ASN A 121 2.99 1.72 8.44
CA ASN A 121 4.30 1.71 9.11
C ASN A 121 4.17 1.59 10.63
N ASP A 122 3.25 2.32 11.26
CA ASP A 122 3.01 2.24 12.70
C ASP A 122 2.54 0.84 13.13
N ILE A 123 1.75 0.16 12.29
CA ILE A 123 1.31 -1.21 12.55
C ILE A 123 2.48 -2.21 12.44
N ILE A 124 3.43 -2.00 11.52
CA ILE A 124 4.64 -2.83 11.43
C ILE A 124 5.46 -2.72 12.71
N LEU A 125 5.69 -1.48 13.20
CA LEU A 125 6.41 -1.25 14.45
C LEU A 125 5.70 -1.92 15.64
N TYR A 126 4.37 -1.81 15.70
CA TYR A 126 3.58 -2.52 16.70
C TYR A 126 3.73 -4.05 16.61
N ALA A 127 3.77 -4.61 15.40
CA ALA A 127 3.97 -6.04 15.19
C ALA A 127 5.34 -6.52 15.71
N ASP A 128 6.39 -5.73 15.49
CA ASP A 128 7.74 -6.00 15.99
C ASP A 128 7.78 -6.02 17.52
N GLU A 129 7.17 -5.03 18.17
CA GLU A 129 7.09 -4.99 19.62
C GLU A 129 6.29 -6.16 20.20
N ALA A 130 5.16 -6.49 19.59
CA ALA A 130 4.30 -7.59 20.02
C ALA A 130 5.00 -8.94 19.87
N ALA A 131 5.77 -9.13 18.79
CA ALA A 131 6.55 -10.34 18.54
C ALA A 131 7.69 -10.50 19.57
N LYS A 132 8.42 -9.42 19.86
CA LYS A 132 9.48 -9.39 20.90
C LYS A 132 8.93 -9.82 22.26
N LYS A 133 7.80 -9.24 22.69
CA LYS A 133 7.14 -9.57 23.98
C LYS A 133 6.74 -11.03 24.11
N GLN A 134 6.45 -11.71 23.00
CA GLN A 134 5.98 -13.10 23.00
C GLN A 134 7.04 -14.12 22.54
N THR A 135 8.28 -13.66 22.27
CA THR A 135 9.35 -14.49 21.68
C THR A 135 8.90 -15.21 20.40
N ALA A 136 8.06 -14.53 19.61
CA ALA A 136 7.58 -15.06 18.33
C ALA A 136 8.71 -15.11 17.31
N THR A 137 8.72 -16.13 16.46
CA THR A 137 9.71 -16.23 15.39
C THR A 137 9.42 -15.20 14.29
N GLU A 138 10.49 -14.75 13.63
CA GLU A 138 10.39 -13.80 12.52
C GLU A 138 9.43 -14.29 11.42
N ARG A 139 9.53 -15.59 11.07
CA ARG A 139 8.63 -16.23 10.11
C ARG A 139 7.15 -16.12 10.51
N TYR A 140 6.83 -16.33 11.79
CA TYR A 140 5.45 -16.25 12.26
C TYR A 140 4.94 -14.80 12.19
N LYS A 141 5.77 -13.85 12.62
CA LYS A 141 5.46 -12.42 12.54
C LYS A 141 5.17 -11.98 11.12
N THR A 142 6.04 -12.32 10.17
CA THR A 142 5.88 -11.96 8.75
C THR A 142 4.59 -12.51 8.16
N LEU A 143 4.21 -13.76 8.50
CA LEU A 143 2.98 -14.35 7.98
C LEU A 143 1.72 -13.63 8.48
N GLU A 144 1.68 -13.28 9.77
CA GLU A 144 0.56 -12.55 10.36
C GLU A 144 0.51 -11.09 9.84
N TRP A 145 1.67 -10.45 9.65
CA TRP A 145 1.75 -9.15 9.01
C TRP A 145 1.21 -9.15 7.59
N ILE A 146 1.60 -10.13 6.75
CA ILE A 146 1.09 -10.25 5.37
C ILE A 146 -0.45 -10.32 5.35
N ARG A 147 -1.07 -11.07 6.28
CA ARG A 147 -2.54 -11.15 6.38
C ARG A 147 -3.18 -9.80 6.71
N VAL A 148 -2.59 -9.08 7.67
CA VAL A 148 -3.03 -7.72 8.01
C VAL A 148 -2.89 -6.80 6.81
N GLN A 149 -1.74 -6.81 6.14
CA GLN A 149 -1.46 -5.97 4.98
C GLN A 149 -2.46 -6.21 3.83
N TYR A 150 -2.80 -7.46 3.53
CA TYR A 150 -3.84 -7.76 2.54
C TYR A 150 -5.21 -7.15 2.90
N SER A 151 -5.59 -7.21 4.18
CA SER A 151 -6.83 -6.62 4.67
C SER A 151 -6.82 -5.09 4.56
N LEU A 152 -5.70 -4.46 4.94
CA LEU A 152 -5.51 -3.01 4.85
C LEU A 152 -5.58 -2.54 3.39
N MET A 153 -4.84 -3.20 2.49
CA MET A 153 -4.78 -2.86 1.07
C MET A 153 -6.16 -2.99 0.40
N GLY A 154 -6.88 -4.09 0.65
CA GLY A 154 -8.23 -4.28 0.10
C GLY A 154 -9.22 -3.21 0.57
N SER A 155 -9.09 -2.78 1.82
CA SER A 155 -9.97 -1.76 2.41
C SER A 155 -9.75 -0.39 1.79
N VAL A 156 -8.49 0.03 1.64
CA VAL A 156 -8.16 1.35 1.09
C VAL A 156 -8.48 1.44 -0.41
N ILE A 157 -8.23 0.39 -1.19
CA ILE A 157 -8.59 0.35 -2.62
C ILE A 157 -10.10 0.49 -2.80
N ASN A 158 -10.89 -0.27 -2.03
CA ASN A 158 -12.34 -0.21 -2.10
C ASN A 158 -12.86 1.17 -1.67
N PHE A 159 -12.26 1.75 -0.63
CA PHE A 159 -12.59 3.08 -0.16
C PHE A 159 -12.34 4.15 -1.23
N GLU A 160 -11.13 4.19 -1.80
CA GLU A 160 -10.75 5.16 -2.84
C GLU A 160 -11.66 5.05 -4.06
N LYS A 161 -11.94 3.82 -4.51
CA LYS A 161 -12.87 3.56 -5.61
C LYS A 161 -14.25 4.16 -5.34
N ASN A 162 -14.77 4.04 -4.12
CA ASN A 162 -16.07 4.60 -3.77
C ASN A 162 -16.02 6.13 -3.64
N ALA A 163 -14.95 6.68 -3.08
CA ALA A 163 -14.75 8.13 -2.99
C ALA A 163 -14.74 8.80 -4.38
N TYR A 164 -14.02 8.21 -5.35
CA TYR A 164 -14.00 8.71 -6.74
C TYR A 164 -15.35 8.53 -7.46
N LYS A 165 -16.11 7.47 -7.16
CA LYS A 165 -17.49 7.35 -7.66
C LYS A 165 -18.36 8.50 -7.13
N THR A 166 -18.26 8.83 -5.85
CA THR A 166 -19.02 9.94 -5.24
C THR A 166 -18.66 11.28 -5.88
N LEU A 167 -17.38 11.54 -6.14
CA LEU A 167 -16.96 12.72 -6.91
C LEU A 167 -17.58 12.72 -8.31
N ARG A 168 -17.55 11.59 -9.02
CA ARG A 168 -18.14 11.46 -10.36
C ARG A 168 -19.64 11.78 -10.37
N TYR A 169 -20.38 11.36 -9.34
CA TYR A 169 -21.81 11.70 -9.23
C TYR A 169 -22.01 13.21 -9.06
N LEU A 170 -21.21 13.86 -8.23
CA LEU A 170 -21.27 15.32 -8.07
C LEU A 170 -20.91 16.05 -9.37
N ILE A 171 -19.86 15.63 -10.08
CA ILE A 171 -19.46 16.22 -11.37
C ILE A 171 -20.58 16.14 -12.42
N LYS A 172 -21.36 15.06 -12.38
CA LYS A 172 -22.50 14.84 -13.29
C LYS A 172 -23.78 15.55 -12.85
N SER A 173 -23.80 16.16 -11.66
CA SER A 173 -24.94 16.98 -11.23
C SER A 173 -24.94 18.31 -11.99
N GLU A 174 -26.14 18.85 -12.23
CA GLU A 174 -26.33 20.08 -13.01
C GLU A 174 -25.84 21.34 -12.26
N THR A 175 -25.76 21.28 -10.93
CA THR A 175 -25.57 22.45 -10.06
C THR A 175 -24.11 22.83 -9.84
N GLN A 176 -23.17 21.89 -9.90
CA GLN A 176 -21.73 22.09 -9.63
C GLN A 176 -21.46 23.02 -8.43
N SER A 177 -22.27 22.87 -7.38
CA SER A 177 -22.32 23.82 -6.29
C SER A 177 -21.08 23.72 -5.40
N ARG A 178 -20.52 24.88 -5.04
CA ARG A 178 -19.45 24.97 -4.04
C ARG A 178 -19.85 24.34 -2.71
N ALA A 179 -21.09 24.55 -2.26
CA ALA A 179 -21.55 24.01 -0.98
C ALA A 179 -21.55 22.47 -1.00
N GLU A 180 -22.04 21.87 -2.08
CA GLU A 180 -22.06 20.42 -2.26
C GLU A 180 -20.64 19.85 -2.34
N PHE A 181 -19.74 20.51 -3.07
CA PHE A 181 -18.34 20.09 -3.16
C PHE A 181 -17.59 20.18 -1.82
N ILE A 182 -17.77 21.27 -1.07
CA ILE A 182 -17.20 21.40 0.27
C ILE A 182 -17.73 20.31 1.20
N ASN A 183 -19.02 20.01 1.14
CA ASN A 183 -19.62 18.94 1.94
C ASN A 183 -19.01 17.58 1.57
N LEU A 184 -18.83 17.30 0.28
CA LEU A 184 -18.18 16.09 -0.20
C LEU A 184 -16.74 15.94 0.34
N ILE A 185 -15.94 17.00 0.32
CA ILE A 185 -14.58 16.99 0.89
C ILE A 185 -14.63 16.68 2.40
N LYS A 186 -15.51 17.35 3.14
CA LYS A 186 -15.66 17.14 4.59
C LYS A 186 -16.06 15.70 4.91
N CYS A 187 -17.06 15.17 4.22
CA CYS A 187 -17.49 13.78 4.35
C CYS A 187 -16.35 12.81 4.04
N ALA A 188 -15.65 12.99 2.92
CA ALA A 188 -14.53 12.13 2.53
C ALA A 188 -13.41 12.12 3.58
N ARG A 189 -13.01 13.29 4.11
CA ARG A 189 -12.01 13.40 5.19
C ARG A 189 -12.44 12.68 6.47
N ASN A 190 -13.70 12.85 6.86
CA ASN A 190 -14.25 12.17 8.04
C ASN A 190 -14.25 10.65 7.84
N SER A 191 -14.66 10.17 6.66
CA SER A 191 -14.65 8.74 6.34
C SER A 191 -13.24 8.15 6.28
N TRP A 192 -12.24 8.90 5.79
CA TRP A 192 -10.84 8.52 5.87
C TRP A 192 -10.36 8.35 7.31
N ASN A 193 -10.72 9.29 8.19
CA ASN A 193 -10.36 9.24 9.60
C ASN A 193 -10.98 8.01 10.30
N SER A 194 -12.27 7.74 10.05
CA SER A 194 -12.93 6.54 10.57
C SER A 194 -12.28 5.26 10.04
N LEU A 195 -12.00 5.19 8.74
CA LEU A 195 -11.32 4.05 8.14
C LEU A 195 -9.97 3.79 8.81
N ARG A 196 -9.14 4.81 9.02
CA ARG A 196 -7.84 4.65 9.70
C ARG A 196 -8.00 4.09 11.10
N LYS A 197 -8.88 4.68 11.93
CA LYS A 197 -9.12 4.22 13.30
C LYS A 197 -9.59 2.77 13.35
N ASP A 198 -10.56 2.42 12.52
CA ASP A 198 -11.11 1.06 12.45
C ASP A 198 -10.02 0.06 12.04
N LYS A 199 -9.22 0.41 11.03
CA LYS A 199 -8.18 -0.47 10.50
C LYS A 199 -7.00 -0.61 11.46
N GLU A 200 -6.61 0.46 12.13
CA GLU A 200 -5.61 0.44 13.19
C GLU A 200 -6.03 -0.52 14.32
N TYR A 201 -7.26 -0.36 14.81
CA TYR A 201 -7.80 -1.21 15.87
C TYR A 201 -7.80 -2.68 15.47
N MET A 202 -8.38 -3.01 14.31
CA MET A 202 -8.50 -4.39 13.82
C MET A 202 -7.13 -5.03 13.59
N ALA A 203 -6.17 -4.28 13.04
CA ALA A 203 -4.82 -4.77 12.81
C ALA A 203 -4.08 -5.07 14.13
N LYS A 204 -4.07 -4.11 15.07
CA LYS A 204 -3.43 -4.28 16.38
C LYS A 204 -4.06 -5.44 17.15
N GLU A 205 -5.39 -5.55 17.13
CA GLU A 205 -6.10 -6.65 17.78
C GLU A 205 -5.74 -8.01 17.18
N HIS A 206 -5.71 -8.12 15.84
CA HIS A 206 -5.31 -9.35 15.15
C HIS A 206 -3.89 -9.76 15.54
N ILE A 207 -2.93 -8.83 15.44
CA ILE A 207 -1.52 -9.08 15.77
C ILE A 207 -1.40 -9.56 17.22
N ALA A 208 -2.01 -8.84 18.17
CA ALA A 208 -1.96 -9.19 19.59
C ALA A 208 -2.52 -10.60 19.87
N LYS A 209 -3.65 -10.95 19.25
CA LYS A 209 -4.26 -12.29 19.37
C LYS A 209 -3.36 -13.37 18.78
N SER A 210 -2.81 -13.14 17.59
CA SER A 210 -1.92 -14.09 16.92
C SER A 210 -0.64 -14.35 17.73
N MET A 211 0.03 -13.30 18.22
CA MET A 211 1.26 -13.44 19.02
C MET A 211 1.00 -14.16 20.36
N LYS A 212 -0.12 -13.87 21.03
CA LYS A 212 -0.52 -14.61 22.24
C LYS A 212 -0.78 -16.08 21.95
N LYS A 213 -1.42 -16.40 20.82
CA LYS A 213 -1.69 -17.79 20.40
C LYS A 213 -0.40 -18.56 20.14
N PHE A 214 0.61 -17.91 19.54
CA PHE A 214 1.93 -18.49 19.35
C PHE A 214 2.59 -18.87 20.69
N ASN A 215 2.65 -17.95 21.65
CA ASN A 215 3.27 -18.22 22.96
C ASN A 215 2.55 -19.35 23.72
N LYS A 216 1.20 -19.37 23.69
CA LYS A 216 0.44 -20.48 24.30
C LYS A 216 0.84 -21.83 23.70
N LYS A 217 0.88 -21.94 22.37
CA LYS A 217 1.29 -23.18 21.68
C LYS A 217 2.71 -23.59 22.07
N LYS A 218 3.66 -22.65 22.09
CA LYS A 218 5.04 -22.91 22.51
C LYS A 218 5.12 -23.52 23.91
N LYS A 219 4.33 -23.02 24.87
CA LYS A 219 4.27 -23.60 26.22
C LYS A 219 3.78 -25.04 26.21
N TYR A 220 2.73 -25.37 25.47
CA TYR A 220 2.23 -26.76 25.43
C TYR A 220 3.27 -27.75 24.93
N TYR A 221 4.08 -27.41 23.94
CA TYR A 221 5.12 -28.31 23.40
C TYR A 221 6.40 -28.40 24.24
N VAL A 222 6.60 -27.50 25.21
CA VAL A 222 7.76 -27.53 26.11
C VAL A 222 7.48 -28.32 27.40
N TYR A 223 6.20 -28.54 27.72
CA TYR A 223 5.74 -29.25 28.93
C TYR A 223 5.03 -30.58 28.64
N SER A 224 5.15 -31.11 27.42
CA SER A 224 4.63 -32.41 26.97
C SER A 224 5.76 -33.28 26.46
#